data_AF-A0A3B8WRE0-F1
#
_entry.id   AF-A0A3B8WRE0-F1
#
_cell.length_a   1.000
_cell.length_b   1.000
_cell.length_c   1.000
_cell.angle_alpha   90.00
_cell.angle_beta   90.00
_cell.angle_gamma   90.00
#
_symmetry.space_group_name_H-M   'P 1'
#
loop_
_entity.id
_entity.type
_entity.pdbx_description
1 polymer ?
#
loop_
_entity_poly.entity_id
_entity_poly.type
_entity_poly.pdbx_seq_one_letter_code
_entity_poly.pdbx_strand_id
1 'polypeptide(L)'
;MKLIKKLSIMTALFSIFSANMYSAAFSGYAGIKGDITSNEASEKFDPIMNMKAYFAGELDFSPQFLVRAEFSIQTADVLDTGLFEETDAVFCIDEFSATYIKPFLGITQYISAFIGTFEPIGTDVFLQRHFGIQPITSMITESWLGLKGSTVYPFYGIGGSYVIHINSRPIATGLYIYKNEENDEDINQLNIDLRFAAVTDPLSIDIAAGIGAPLDSKNGTEDVILLVDKLYLHTGIDLLLGNRYTQSMFIQAGFDNLPVKAGNEKTEIRSDDIYLIVEPRLYTKNFRAHLTLFSVPKESAEKFIFIDDTFGANLTIFTDRLYIRNTDFTFGFHTTLSFPDRDFYDLKRIKELKDDDYTIKVSPFLSVPIMTGTLKTMLQVKINKFRKSRWQDQFKLSIGYKSQI
;
A
#
# COMPACT_ATOMS: atom_id res chain seq x y z
N MET A 1 26.03 25.21 26.88
CA MET A 1 25.41 26.08 25.84
C MET A 1 24.57 25.32 24.80
N LYS A 2 25.04 24.19 24.21
CA LYS A 2 24.23 23.36 23.28
C LYS A 2 22.96 22.75 23.91
N LEU A 3 23.05 22.28 25.16
CA LEU A 3 21.92 21.71 25.90
C LEU A 3 20.80 22.74 26.15
N ILE A 4 21.18 23.96 26.54
CA ILE A 4 20.24 25.06 26.78
C ILE A 4 19.54 25.47 25.48
N LYS A 5 20.25 25.53 24.34
CA LYS A 5 19.63 25.77 23.03
C LYS A 5 18.63 24.68 22.63
N LYS A 6 18.97 23.39 22.83
CA LYS A 6 18.05 22.27 22.58
C LYS A 6 16.81 22.34 23.47
N LEU A 7 17.00 22.65 24.76
CA LEU A 7 15.91 22.79 25.71
C LEU A 7 15.01 23.97 25.35
N SER A 8 15.57 25.13 24.99
CA SER A 8 14.80 26.31 24.57
C SER A 8 14.01 26.09 23.29
N ILE A 9 14.54 25.33 22.32
CA ILE A 9 13.80 24.94 21.11
C ILE A 9 12.67 23.98 21.46
N MET A 10 12.91 22.97 22.30
CA MET A 10 11.85 22.09 22.81
C MET A 10 10.78 22.85 23.58
N THR A 11 11.14 23.79 24.45
CA THR A 11 10.18 24.61 25.21
C THR A 11 9.40 25.54 24.29
N ALA A 12 10.03 26.12 23.27
CA ALA A 12 9.33 26.94 22.27
C ALA A 12 8.34 26.09 21.44
N LEU A 13 8.76 24.92 20.98
CA LEU A 13 7.90 23.96 20.29
C LEU A 13 6.73 23.52 21.18
N PHE A 14 7.00 23.19 22.45
CA PHE A 14 5.99 22.77 23.42
C PHE A 14 5.00 23.90 23.77
N SER A 15 5.47 25.15 23.80
CA SER A 15 4.64 26.33 24.09
C SER A 15 3.76 26.73 22.90
N ILE A 16 4.25 26.53 21.66
CA ILE A 16 3.45 26.67 20.44
C ILE A 16 2.41 25.55 20.36
N PHE A 17 2.78 24.33 20.79
CA PHE A 17 1.88 23.18 20.89
C PHE A 17 0.75 23.41 21.91
N SER A 18 1.09 23.81 23.14
CA SER A 18 0.11 23.93 24.22
C SER A 18 -0.88 25.08 24.03
N ALA A 19 -0.48 26.16 23.34
CA ALA A 19 -1.34 27.31 23.09
C ALA A 19 -2.50 27.05 22.09
N ASN A 20 -2.47 25.93 21.35
CA ASN A 20 -3.45 25.60 20.32
C ASN A 20 -4.25 24.31 20.61
N MET A 21 -4.11 23.70 21.80
CA MET A 21 -4.81 22.46 22.11
C MET A 21 -6.28 22.70 22.48
N TYR A 22 -7.18 22.21 21.63
CA TYR A 22 -8.57 21.94 21.96
C TYR A 22 -8.73 20.52 22.51
N SER A 23 -9.95 20.07 22.82
CA SER A 23 -10.20 18.65 23.12
C SER A 23 -9.71 17.80 21.96
N ALA A 24 -8.64 17.02 22.17
CA ALA A 24 -8.09 16.19 21.12
C ALA A 24 -9.14 15.16 20.70
N ALA A 25 -9.49 15.13 19.41
CA ALA A 25 -10.29 14.05 18.86
C ALA A 25 -9.35 12.95 18.35
N PHE A 26 -9.66 11.71 18.70
CA PHE A 26 -8.96 10.54 18.19
C PHE A 26 -9.89 9.78 17.25
N SER A 27 -9.34 9.33 16.13
CA SER A 27 -9.98 8.32 15.30
C SER A 27 -8.92 7.33 14.82
N GLY A 28 -9.23 6.04 14.85
CA GLY A 28 -8.26 5.06 14.40
C GLY A 28 -8.84 3.69 14.11
N TYR A 29 -7.92 2.80 13.76
CA TYR A 29 -8.16 1.40 13.55
C TYR A 29 -7.08 0.59 14.25
N ALA A 30 -7.49 -0.52 14.86
CA ALA A 30 -6.56 -1.56 15.25
C ALA A 30 -7.03 -2.88 14.69
N GLY A 31 -6.10 -3.80 14.47
CA GLY A 31 -6.47 -5.11 14.02
C GLY A 31 -5.37 -6.13 14.17
N ILE A 32 -5.77 -7.37 13.92
CA ILE A 32 -4.91 -8.54 13.95
C ILE A 32 -5.22 -9.43 12.77
N LYS A 33 -4.20 -10.04 12.18
CA LYS A 33 -4.29 -10.99 11.09
C LYS A 33 -3.43 -12.21 11.42
N GLY A 34 -3.98 -13.39 11.26
CA GLY A 34 -3.25 -14.65 11.26
C GLY A 34 -3.26 -15.26 9.86
N ASP A 35 -2.10 -15.73 9.40
CA ASP A 35 -1.95 -16.53 8.20
C ASP A 35 -1.44 -17.92 8.60
N ILE A 36 -2.17 -18.97 8.19
CA ILE A 36 -1.79 -20.36 8.36
C ILE A 36 -1.49 -20.96 6.99
N THR A 37 -0.26 -21.47 6.84
CA THR A 37 0.25 -22.10 5.62
C THR A 37 1.02 -23.37 5.97
N SER A 38 1.30 -24.22 4.98
CA SER A 38 2.25 -25.33 5.15
C SER A 38 3.67 -24.84 4.85
N ASN A 39 4.66 -25.33 5.58
CA ASN A 39 6.07 -25.10 5.28
C ASN A 39 6.47 -25.79 3.96
N GLU A 40 6.72 -25.01 2.90
CA GLU A 40 7.07 -25.57 1.59
C GLU A 40 8.40 -26.34 1.58
N ALA A 41 9.28 -26.09 2.55
CA ALA A 41 10.57 -26.77 2.70
C ALA A 41 10.47 -28.12 3.45
N SER A 42 9.34 -28.40 4.12
CA SER A 42 9.14 -29.66 4.85
C SER A 42 8.61 -30.77 3.94
N GLU A 43 9.12 -31.99 4.12
CA GLU A 43 8.58 -33.19 3.45
C GLU A 43 7.32 -33.75 4.14
N LYS A 44 6.96 -33.19 5.31
CA LYS A 44 5.79 -33.60 6.12
C LYS A 44 4.85 -32.43 6.31
N PHE A 45 3.61 -32.72 6.74
CA PHE A 45 2.68 -31.66 7.14
C PHE A 45 3.26 -30.89 8.33
N ASP A 46 3.63 -29.64 8.08
CA ASP A 46 4.33 -28.76 9.01
C ASP A 46 3.67 -27.37 8.92
N PRO A 47 2.58 -27.14 9.68
CA PRO A 47 1.83 -25.89 9.62
C PRO A 47 2.59 -24.76 10.30
N ILE A 48 2.70 -23.63 9.61
CA ILE A 48 3.26 -22.38 10.11
C ILE A 48 2.12 -21.41 10.37
N MET A 49 2.15 -20.70 11.51
CA MET A 49 1.22 -19.62 11.82
C MET A 49 1.95 -18.31 12.12
N ASN A 50 1.81 -17.34 11.23
CA ASN A 50 2.33 -15.99 11.43
C ASN A 50 1.20 -15.05 11.84
N MET A 51 1.43 -14.25 12.88
CA MET A 51 0.48 -13.24 13.34
C MET A 51 1.02 -11.84 13.08
N LYS A 52 0.15 -10.95 12.59
CA LYS A 52 0.44 -9.54 12.39
C LYS A 52 -0.61 -8.71 13.10
N ALA A 53 -0.20 -7.85 14.02
CA ALA A 53 -1.04 -6.83 14.62
C ALA A 53 -0.71 -5.47 14.02
N TYR A 54 -1.68 -4.58 13.98
CA TYR A 54 -1.44 -3.20 13.56
C TYR A 54 -2.33 -2.22 14.32
N PHE A 55 -1.87 -0.98 14.36
CA PHE A 55 -2.59 0.17 14.88
C PHE A 55 -2.35 1.35 13.95
N ALA A 56 -3.41 2.03 13.54
CA ALA A 56 -3.35 3.25 12.74
C ALA A 56 -4.30 4.27 13.35
N GLY A 57 -3.86 5.50 13.57
CA GLY A 57 -4.70 6.52 14.19
C GLY A 57 -4.33 7.93 13.80
N GLU A 58 -5.32 8.81 13.92
CA GLU A 58 -5.25 10.25 13.75
C GLU A 58 -5.67 10.94 15.06
N LEU A 59 -4.86 11.91 15.48
CA LEU A 59 -5.10 12.80 16.61
C LEU A 59 -5.25 14.22 16.10
N ASP A 60 -6.45 14.75 16.21
CA ASP A 60 -6.76 16.15 15.90
C ASP A 60 -6.62 16.98 17.17
N PHE A 61 -5.50 17.70 17.29
CA PHE A 61 -5.28 18.63 18.41
C PHE A 61 -6.07 19.93 18.24
N SER A 62 -6.30 20.32 16.99
CA SER A 62 -7.08 21.48 16.58
C SER A 62 -7.50 21.32 15.11
N PRO A 63 -8.45 22.14 14.60
CA PRO A 63 -8.76 22.16 13.16
C PRO A 63 -7.56 22.49 12.26
N GLN A 64 -6.46 22.99 12.81
CA GLN A 64 -5.26 23.41 12.09
C GLN A 64 -4.06 22.48 12.34
N PHE A 65 -4.16 21.47 13.20
CA PHE A 65 -3.03 20.61 13.51
C PHE A 65 -3.49 19.19 13.82
N LEU A 66 -3.00 18.26 13.01
CA LEU A 66 -3.25 16.83 13.14
C LEU A 66 -1.93 16.06 13.21
N VAL A 67 -1.96 14.93 13.91
CA VAL A 67 -0.88 13.94 13.96
C VAL A 67 -1.44 12.59 13.57
N ARG A 68 -0.72 11.87 12.71
CA ARG A 68 -1.04 10.49 12.34
C ARG A 68 0.08 9.56 12.75
N ALA A 69 -0.30 8.36 13.18
CA ALA A 69 0.64 7.30 13.49
C ALA A 69 0.09 5.95 13.03
N GLU A 70 0.94 5.15 12.40
CA GLU A 70 0.68 3.79 11.95
C GLU A 70 1.84 2.92 12.43
N PHE A 71 1.53 1.82 13.11
CA PHE A 71 2.48 0.86 13.67
C PHE A 71 2.01 -0.55 13.36
N SER A 72 2.96 -1.45 13.15
CA SER A 72 2.70 -2.87 12.99
C SER A 72 3.64 -3.73 13.82
N ILE A 73 3.16 -4.91 14.19
CA ILE A 73 3.91 -5.93 14.90
C ILE A 73 3.73 -7.22 14.12
N GLN A 74 4.83 -7.89 13.77
CA GLN A 74 4.81 -9.18 13.10
C GLN A 74 5.54 -10.21 13.95
N THR A 75 4.87 -11.32 14.29
CA THR A 75 5.47 -12.44 15.01
C THR A 75 6.23 -13.38 14.06
N ALA A 76 7.18 -14.13 14.61
CA ALA A 76 7.65 -15.39 14.04
C ALA A 76 6.55 -16.46 14.08
N ASP A 77 6.89 -17.69 13.68
CA ASP A 77 5.95 -18.83 13.71
C ASP A 77 5.53 -19.16 15.15
N VAL A 78 4.26 -18.92 15.44
CA VAL A 78 3.67 -19.12 16.77
C VAL A 78 3.44 -20.61 17.06
N LEU A 79 3.35 -21.47 16.04
CA LEU A 79 3.14 -22.90 16.24
C LEU A 79 4.43 -23.64 16.65
N ASP A 80 5.58 -23.17 16.20
CA ASP A 80 6.89 -23.76 16.52
C ASP A 80 7.30 -23.48 17.98
N THR A 81 7.08 -22.25 18.46
CA THR A 81 7.31 -21.85 19.85
C THR A 81 6.22 -22.31 20.81
N GLY A 82 4.98 -22.42 20.33
CA GLY A 82 3.81 -22.80 21.12
C GLY A 82 2.89 -21.61 21.41
N LEU A 83 1.58 -21.83 21.26
CA LEU A 83 0.53 -20.80 21.28
C LEU A 83 0.47 -19.89 22.52
N PHE A 84 1.07 -20.32 23.64
CA PHE A 84 1.05 -19.60 24.91
C PHE A 84 2.45 -19.25 25.42
N GLU A 85 3.48 -19.45 24.59
CA GLU A 85 4.87 -19.14 24.91
C GLU A 85 5.29 -17.80 24.29
N GLU A 86 6.38 -17.22 24.81
CA GLU A 86 6.97 -16.01 24.24
C GLU A 86 7.45 -16.31 22.82
N THR A 87 7.03 -15.48 21.86
CA THR A 87 7.40 -15.60 20.45
C THR A 87 8.03 -14.30 19.99
N ASP A 88 9.16 -14.39 19.30
CA ASP A 88 9.84 -13.22 18.75
C ASP A 88 8.92 -12.42 17.83
N ALA A 89 9.01 -11.10 17.92
CA ALA A 89 8.22 -10.19 17.11
C ALA A 89 9.01 -8.96 16.69
N VAL A 90 8.77 -8.49 15.47
CA VAL A 90 9.35 -7.27 14.90
C VAL A 90 8.30 -6.16 15.01
N PHE A 91 8.69 -5.05 15.65
CA PHE A 91 7.90 -3.83 15.71
C PHE A 91 8.35 -2.86 14.62
N CYS A 92 7.39 -2.36 13.83
CA CYS A 92 7.61 -1.43 12.73
C CYS A 92 6.81 -0.15 12.95
N ILE A 93 7.44 1.00 12.67
CA ILE A 93 6.76 2.30 12.60
C ILE A 93 6.41 2.53 11.14
N ASP A 94 5.19 2.22 10.71
CA ASP A 94 4.82 2.28 9.29
C ASP A 94 4.66 3.73 8.80
N GLU A 95 4.12 4.62 9.65
CA GLU A 95 4.02 6.05 9.41
C GLU A 95 3.97 6.82 10.74
N PHE A 96 4.67 7.94 10.81
CA PHE A 96 4.37 8.99 11.77
C PHE A 96 4.44 10.35 11.07
N SER A 97 3.36 11.12 11.11
CA SER A 97 3.29 12.41 10.43
C SER A 97 2.58 13.47 11.26
N ALA A 98 3.02 14.71 11.12
CA ALA A 98 2.41 15.88 11.73
C ALA A 98 2.08 16.88 10.62
N THR A 99 0.83 17.35 10.57
CA THR A 99 0.36 18.24 9.50
C THR A 99 -0.27 19.49 10.08
N TYR A 100 0.21 20.64 9.62
CA TYR A 100 -0.40 21.94 9.86
C TYR A 100 -1.31 22.33 8.70
N ILE A 101 -2.56 22.65 9.00
CA ILE A 101 -3.60 23.00 8.04
C ILE A 101 -3.89 24.50 8.12
N LYS A 102 -3.78 25.19 6.98
CA LYS A 102 -4.05 26.62 6.87
C LYS A 102 -5.00 26.93 5.71
N PRO A 103 -6.29 27.17 6.00
CA PRO A 103 -7.20 27.76 5.02
C PRO A 103 -6.81 29.21 4.72
N PHE A 104 -6.74 29.58 3.45
CA PHE A 104 -6.44 30.95 3.00
C PHE A 104 -7.06 31.22 1.64
N LEU A 105 -7.87 32.28 1.48
CA LEU A 105 -8.40 32.75 0.19
C LEU A 105 -8.93 31.63 -0.76
N GLY A 106 -9.75 30.71 -0.24
CA GLY A 106 -10.37 29.66 -1.06
C GLY A 106 -9.45 28.49 -1.43
N ILE A 107 -8.23 28.45 -0.87
CA ILE A 107 -7.36 27.28 -0.85
C ILE A 107 -7.14 26.80 0.59
N THR A 108 -6.85 25.51 0.75
CA THR A 108 -6.41 24.93 2.02
C THR A 108 -5.01 24.38 1.83
N GLN A 109 -4.06 24.87 2.62
CA GLN A 109 -2.67 24.47 2.59
C GLN A 109 -2.42 23.43 3.68
N TYR A 110 -1.70 22.36 3.35
CA TYR A 110 -1.26 21.33 4.27
C TYR A 110 0.27 21.32 4.25
N ILE A 111 0.90 21.56 5.39
CA ILE A 111 2.35 21.48 5.57
C ILE A 111 2.60 20.30 6.49
N SER A 112 3.25 19.26 5.98
CA SER A 112 3.49 18.04 6.74
C SER A 112 4.97 17.76 6.94
N ALA A 113 5.31 17.20 8.08
CA ALA A 113 6.57 16.52 8.33
C ALA A 113 6.27 15.06 8.66
N PHE A 114 7.07 14.13 8.13
CA PHE A 114 6.79 12.71 8.25
C PHE A 114 8.05 11.85 8.38
N ILE A 115 7.87 10.68 8.97
CA ILE A 115 8.77 9.52 8.93
C ILE A 115 7.96 8.27 8.59
N GLY A 116 8.51 7.39 7.76
CA GLY A 116 7.85 6.19 7.27
C GLY A 116 7.20 6.39 5.90
N THR A 117 6.17 5.59 5.62
CA THR A 117 5.51 5.49 4.31
C THR A 117 4.37 6.51 4.20
N PHE A 118 4.70 7.80 4.04
CA PHE A 118 3.72 8.88 4.00
C PHE A 118 3.14 9.08 2.60
N GLU A 119 1.83 8.83 2.43
CA GLU A 119 1.11 9.03 1.16
C GLU A 119 1.83 8.43 -0.05
N PRO A 120 2.16 7.12 -0.03
CA PRO A 120 2.96 6.51 -1.09
C PRO A 120 2.30 6.62 -2.46
N ILE A 121 3.13 6.65 -3.50
CA ILE A 121 2.69 6.73 -4.89
C ILE A 121 2.08 5.39 -5.33
N GLY A 122 0.98 5.48 -6.07
CA GLY A 122 0.18 4.30 -6.41
C GLY A 122 -0.64 3.80 -5.23
N THR A 123 -1.13 4.70 -4.37
CA THR A 123 -2.22 4.43 -3.44
C THR A 123 -3.23 5.56 -3.49
N ASP A 124 -4.48 5.25 -3.15
CA ASP A 124 -5.54 6.24 -3.01
C ASP A 124 -5.50 7.02 -1.68
N VAL A 125 -4.44 6.87 -0.87
CA VAL A 125 -4.32 7.52 0.46
C VAL A 125 -4.39 9.04 0.34
N PHE A 126 -3.74 9.63 -0.66
CA PHE A 126 -3.80 11.07 -0.91
C PHE A 126 -5.21 11.53 -1.25
N LEU A 127 -5.91 10.75 -2.08
CA LEU A 127 -7.31 11.02 -2.42
C LEU A 127 -8.22 10.97 -1.19
N GLN A 128 -8.06 9.93 -0.37
CA GLN A 128 -8.82 9.76 0.87
C GLN A 128 -8.57 10.93 1.84
N ARG A 129 -7.31 11.32 2.05
CA ARG A 129 -6.92 12.37 3.01
C ARG A 129 -7.37 13.78 2.61
N HIS A 130 -7.25 14.13 1.32
CA HIS A 130 -7.52 15.51 0.87
C HIS A 130 -8.94 15.73 0.34
N PHE A 131 -9.62 14.69 -0.14
CA PHE A 131 -10.99 14.79 -0.64
C PHE A 131 -12.03 14.06 0.22
N GLY A 132 -11.60 13.28 1.22
CA GLY A 132 -12.52 12.54 2.11
C GLY A 132 -13.32 11.46 1.39
N ILE A 133 -12.81 10.94 0.26
CA ILE A 133 -13.48 9.88 -0.48
C ILE A 133 -13.20 8.50 0.09
N GLN A 134 -14.10 7.56 -0.20
CA GLN A 134 -13.86 6.16 0.11
C GLN A 134 -12.76 5.58 -0.79
N PRO A 135 -12.06 4.51 -0.34
CA PRO A 135 -11.04 3.85 -1.14
C PRO A 135 -11.55 3.46 -2.53
N ILE A 136 -10.70 3.68 -3.54
CA ILE A 136 -10.92 3.33 -4.95
C ILE A 136 -10.05 2.15 -5.40
N THR A 137 -9.08 1.70 -4.57
CA THR A 137 -8.14 0.62 -4.89
C THR A 137 -8.81 -0.69 -5.32
N SER A 138 -8.06 -1.53 -6.03
CA SER A 138 -8.47 -2.90 -6.35
C SER A 138 -8.64 -3.75 -5.09
N MET A 139 -9.48 -4.78 -5.17
CA MET A 139 -9.58 -5.78 -4.10
C MET A 139 -8.35 -6.68 -4.00
N ILE A 140 -7.63 -6.92 -5.11
CA ILE A 140 -6.42 -7.75 -5.05
C ILE A 140 -5.28 -7.05 -4.30
N THR A 141 -5.32 -5.71 -4.27
CA THR A 141 -4.38 -4.84 -3.57
C THR A 141 -4.85 -4.51 -2.15
N GLU A 142 -5.99 -5.04 -1.69
CA GLU A 142 -6.52 -4.72 -0.38
C GLU A 142 -5.62 -5.28 0.72
N SER A 143 -5.18 -4.41 1.61
CA SER A 143 -4.53 -4.84 2.84
C SER A 143 -5.57 -5.14 3.93
N TRP A 144 -5.40 -6.29 4.58
CA TRP A 144 -6.13 -6.59 5.82
C TRP A 144 -5.42 -6.01 7.06
N LEU A 145 -4.30 -5.30 6.83
CA LEU A 145 -3.45 -4.66 7.82
C LEU A 145 -3.29 -3.17 7.47
N GLY A 146 -3.45 -2.28 8.44
CA GLY A 146 -3.25 -0.85 8.22
C GLY A 146 -4.34 -0.19 7.37
N LEU A 147 -4.00 0.97 6.81
CA LEU A 147 -4.90 1.82 6.03
C LEU A 147 -4.66 1.76 4.52
N LYS A 148 -3.47 1.32 4.10
CA LYS A 148 -2.98 1.45 2.73
C LYS A 148 -3.13 0.13 1.98
N GLY A 149 -3.57 0.20 0.72
CA GLY A 149 -3.44 -0.92 -0.22
C GLY A 149 -2.02 -1.03 -0.76
N SER A 150 -1.83 -1.88 -1.79
CA SER A 150 -0.61 -1.90 -2.60
C SER A 150 -0.15 -0.51 -3.02
N THR A 151 1.16 -0.32 -3.09
CA THR A 151 1.84 0.88 -3.57
C THR A 151 2.63 0.54 -4.84
N VAL A 152 2.60 1.42 -5.84
CA VAL A 152 3.53 1.32 -6.99
C VAL A 152 4.96 1.60 -6.54
N TYR A 153 5.13 2.56 -5.61
CA TYR A 153 6.43 2.94 -5.07
C TYR A 153 6.35 3.03 -3.54
N PRO A 154 6.61 1.92 -2.82
CA PRO A 154 6.69 1.90 -1.37
C PRO A 154 8.02 2.50 -0.92
N PHE A 155 8.06 3.79 -0.61
CA PHE A 155 9.23 4.37 0.04
C PHE A 155 9.05 4.43 1.57
N TYR A 156 10.13 4.17 2.30
CA TYR A 156 10.23 4.48 3.72
C TYR A 156 11.25 5.60 3.90
N GLY A 157 10.81 6.77 4.37
CA GLY A 157 11.71 7.92 4.44
C GLY A 157 11.35 8.95 5.50
N ILE A 158 12.20 9.96 5.63
CA ILE A 158 11.97 11.14 6.47
C ILE A 158 11.95 12.38 5.59
N GLY A 159 10.94 13.24 5.76
CA GLY A 159 10.82 14.41 4.92
C GLY A 159 9.68 15.33 5.27
N GLY A 160 9.34 16.18 4.32
CA GLY A 160 8.21 17.09 4.42
C GLY A 160 7.46 17.21 3.10
N SER A 161 6.20 17.62 3.21
CA SER A 161 5.35 17.88 2.06
C SER A 161 4.62 19.21 2.21
N TYR A 162 4.25 19.76 1.06
CA TYR A 162 3.39 20.92 0.94
C TYR A 162 2.30 20.64 -0.08
N VAL A 163 1.05 20.58 0.37
CA VAL A 163 -0.11 20.29 -0.46
C VAL A 163 -1.06 21.48 -0.46
N ILE A 164 -1.58 21.82 -1.63
CA ILE A 164 -2.62 22.83 -1.81
C ILE A 164 -3.87 22.11 -2.31
N HIS A 165 -4.98 22.24 -1.59
CA HIS A 165 -6.31 21.85 -2.02
C HIS A 165 -7.12 23.09 -2.39
N ILE A 166 -7.72 23.11 -3.58
CA ILE A 166 -8.53 24.24 -4.05
C ILE A 166 -9.97 24.04 -3.56
N ASN A 167 -10.49 24.89 -2.67
CA ASN A 167 -11.81 24.62 -2.07
C ASN A 167 -12.97 24.78 -3.07
N SER A 168 -12.75 25.54 -4.16
CA SER A 168 -13.77 25.78 -5.21
C SER A 168 -13.76 24.75 -6.34
N ARG A 169 -12.75 23.89 -6.41
CA ARG A 169 -12.60 22.86 -7.45
C ARG A 169 -11.99 21.63 -6.81
N PRO A 170 -12.50 20.42 -7.06
CA PRO A 170 -11.99 19.24 -6.39
C PRO A 170 -10.64 18.79 -6.99
N ILE A 171 -9.60 19.58 -6.73
CA ILE A 171 -8.24 19.47 -7.24
C ILE A 171 -7.28 19.74 -6.09
N ALA A 172 -6.24 18.93 -5.99
CA ALA A 172 -5.13 19.10 -5.07
C ALA A 172 -3.80 18.89 -5.78
N THR A 173 -2.78 19.64 -5.36
CA THR A 173 -1.41 19.49 -5.85
C THR A 173 -0.42 19.44 -4.70
N GLY A 174 0.55 18.55 -4.77
CA GLY A 174 1.55 18.34 -3.72
C GLY A 174 2.98 18.46 -4.22
N LEU A 175 3.86 18.94 -3.35
CA LEU A 175 5.31 18.84 -3.47
C LEU A 175 5.83 18.08 -2.25
N TYR A 176 6.69 17.09 -2.48
CA TYR A 176 7.31 16.28 -1.45
C TYR A 176 8.82 16.37 -1.58
N ILE A 177 9.52 16.50 -0.46
CA ILE A 177 10.98 16.43 -0.39
C ILE A 177 11.32 15.53 0.79
N TYR A 178 12.03 14.43 0.52
CA TYR A 178 12.35 13.45 1.55
C TYR A 178 13.63 12.70 1.25
N LYS A 179 14.16 12.09 2.29
CA LYS A 179 15.29 11.19 2.23
C LYS A 179 14.80 9.78 2.55
N ASN A 180 15.12 8.80 1.70
CA ASN A 180 14.91 7.38 1.96
C ASN A 180 16.25 6.62 1.84
N GLU A 181 16.24 5.39 2.34
CA GLU A 181 17.28 4.38 2.05
C GLU A 181 16.60 3.38 1.14
N GLU A 182 17.12 3.19 -0.07
CA GLU A 182 16.52 2.33 -1.07
C GLU A 182 17.54 1.33 -1.60
N ASN A 183 17.07 0.09 -1.79
CA ASN A 183 17.78 -1.08 -2.33
C ASN A 183 18.75 -1.78 -1.37
N ASP A 184 19.07 -3.04 -1.73
CA ASP A 184 19.98 -3.98 -1.06
C ASP A 184 21.40 -3.46 -0.77
N GLU A 185 21.74 -2.25 -1.25
CA GLU A 185 23.05 -1.60 -1.11
C GLU A 185 23.06 -0.44 -0.10
N ASP A 186 21.95 -0.20 0.63
CA ASP A 186 21.82 0.87 1.65
C ASP A 186 22.18 2.28 1.13
N ILE A 187 21.85 2.56 -0.13
CA ILE A 187 22.15 3.87 -0.74
C ILE A 187 21.09 4.87 -0.30
N ASN A 188 21.54 5.91 0.38
CA ASN A 188 20.71 7.03 0.77
C ASN A 188 20.34 7.85 -0.48
N GLN A 189 19.06 8.15 -0.69
CA GLN A 189 18.62 9.01 -1.78
C GLN A 189 17.86 10.23 -1.27
N LEU A 190 18.02 11.36 -1.97
CA LEU A 190 17.19 12.55 -1.81
C LEU A 190 16.16 12.60 -2.94
N ASN A 191 14.88 12.64 -2.57
CA ASN A 191 13.77 12.61 -3.50
C ASN A 191 13.03 13.93 -3.54
N ILE A 192 12.53 14.26 -4.73
CA ILE A 192 11.60 15.37 -4.96
C ILE A 192 10.46 14.86 -5.84
N ASP A 193 9.24 14.92 -5.32
CA ASP A 193 8.05 14.45 -6.01
C ASP A 193 7.03 15.56 -6.20
N LEU A 194 6.41 15.58 -7.39
CA LEU A 194 5.27 16.41 -7.72
C LEU A 194 4.04 15.54 -7.86
N ARG A 195 2.93 15.99 -7.28
CA ARG A 195 1.65 15.26 -7.27
C ARG A 195 0.51 16.13 -7.72
N PHE A 196 -0.43 15.54 -8.45
CA PHE A 196 -1.67 16.15 -8.87
C PHE A 196 -2.80 15.14 -8.67
N ALA A 197 -3.91 15.60 -8.09
CA ALA A 197 -5.11 14.78 -7.98
C ALA A 197 -6.37 15.59 -8.23
N ALA A 198 -7.41 14.91 -8.69
CA ALA A 198 -8.74 15.47 -8.87
C ALA A 198 -9.84 14.44 -8.63
N VAL A 199 -10.97 14.90 -8.09
CA VAL A 199 -12.13 14.04 -7.79
C VAL A 199 -13.43 14.68 -8.28
N THR A 200 -14.10 14.04 -9.21
CA THR A 200 -15.42 14.42 -9.71
C THR A 200 -16.30 13.18 -9.77
N ASP A 201 -17.62 13.34 -9.97
CA ASP A 201 -18.56 12.21 -10.02
C ASP A 201 -18.15 11.07 -10.98
N PRO A 202 -17.59 11.33 -12.19
CA PRO A 202 -17.15 10.27 -13.09
C PRO A 202 -15.64 9.98 -13.05
N LEU A 203 -14.86 10.63 -12.20
CA LEU A 203 -13.40 10.56 -12.25
C LEU A 203 -12.78 10.76 -10.88
N SER A 204 -12.00 9.79 -10.42
CA SER A 204 -11.00 10.01 -9.36
C SER A 204 -9.63 9.73 -9.95
N ILE A 205 -8.71 10.69 -9.85
CA ILE A 205 -7.37 10.56 -10.41
C ILE A 205 -6.34 11.10 -9.44
N ASP A 206 -5.23 10.39 -9.31
CA ASP A 206 -4.05 10.77 -8.57
C ASP A 206 -2.82 10.38 -9.39
N ILE A 207 -1.95 11.34 -9.67
CA ILE A 207 -0.72 11.14 -10.43
C ILE A 207 0.41 11.76 -9.65
N ALA A 208 1.50 11.01 -9.50
CA ALA A 208 2.75 11.51 -8.97
C ALA A 208 3.92 11.13 -9.88
N ALA A 209 4.91 12.02 -9.93
CA ALA A 209 6.19 11.76 -10.58
C ALA A 209 7.29 12.44 -9.77
N GLY A 210 8.44 11.79 -9.69
CA GLY A 210 9.55 12.27 -8.90
C GLY A 210 10.89 11.85 -9.44
N ILE A 211 11.92 12.43 -8.82
CA ILE A 211 13.31 12.10 -9.07
C ILE A 211 14.00 11.80 -7.75
N GLY A 212 14.75 10.71 -7.71
CA GLY A 212 15.67 10.35 -6.63
C GLY A 212 17.12 10.60 -7.06
N ALA A 213 17.85 11.37 -6.27
CA ALA A 213 19.28 11.56 -6.45
C ALA A 213 20.03 10.76 -5.37
N PRO A 214 20.90 9.80 -5.74
CA PRO A 214 21.73 9.10 -4.77
C PRO A 214 22.66 10.10 -4.07
N LEU A 215 22.78 9.97 -2.77
CA LEU A 215 23.69 10.75 -1.94
C LEU A 215 25.01 9.99 -1.79
N ASP A 216 25.76 9.89 -2.88
CA ASP A 216 27.10 9.32 -2.83
C ASP A 216 28.11 10.34 -2.28
N SER A 217 28.86 9.90 -1.27
CA SER A 217 29.89 10.69 -0.61
C SER A 217 31.29 10.49 -1.20
N LYS A 218 31.44 9.60 -2.20
CA LYS A 218 32.75 9.21 -2.74
C LYS A 218 32.78 9.12 -4.26
N ASN A 219 33.81 9.71 -4.86
CA ASN A 219 34.20 9.47 -6.24
C ASN A 219 35.58 8.81 -6.25
N GLY A 220 35.61 7.48 -6.33
CA GLY A 220 36.84 6.71 -6.13
C GLY A 220 37.36 6.83 -4.69
N THR A 221 38.47 7.53 -4.50
CA THR A 221 39.09 7.77 -3.17
C THR A 221 38.83 9.16 -2.60
N GLU A 222 38.20 10.06 -3.35
CA GLU A 222 37.95 11.44 -2.92
C GLU A 222 36.55 11.59 -2.32
N ASP A 223 36.47 12.27 -1.18
CA ASP A 223 35.20 12.65 -0.56
C ASP A 223 34.60 13.82 -1.35
N VAL A 224 33.40 13.63 -1.89
CA VAL A 224 32.67 14.65 -2.65
C VAL A 224 31.37 15.01 -1.95
N ILE A 225 30.95 16.28 -2.06
CA ILE A 225 29.73 16.78 -1.40
C ILE A 225 28.46 16.24 -2.09
N LEU A 226 28.51 16.06 -3.41
CA LEU A 226 27.43 15.48 -4.21
C LEU A 226 28.00 15.05 -5.57
N LEU A 227 27.92 13.76 -5.90
CA LEU A 227 28.14 13.26 -7.26
C LEU A 227 26.80 12.77 -7.80
N VAL A 228 26.32 13.40 -8.88
CA VAL A 228 25.09 12.99 -9.58
C VAL A 228 25.48 12.50 -10.96
N ASP A 229 25.89 11.24 -11.06
CA ASP A 229 26.10 10.54 -12.33
C ASP A 229 24.85 9.77 -12.78
N LYS A 230 23.96 9.47 -11.83
CA LYS A 230 22.74 8.70 -11.98
C LYS A 230 21.59 9.40 -11.23
N LEU A 231 20.44 9.47 -11.86
CA LEU A 231 19.17 9.83 -11.23
C LEU A 231 18.22 8.64 -11.33
N TYR A 232 17.33 8.49 -10.37
CA TYR A 232 16.26 7.50 -10.40
C TYR A 232 14.96 8.23 -10.70
N LEU A 233 14.21 7.78 -11.70
CA LEU A 233 12.88 8.27 -11.99
C LEU A 233 11.85 7.31 -11.44
N HIS A 234 10.79 7.85 -10.86
CA HIS A 234 9.65 7.08 -10.41
C HIS A 234 8.36 7.84 -10.70
N THR A 235 7.31 7.10 -11.01
CA THR A 235 6.00 7.67 -11.28
C THR A 235 4.90 6.68 -10.96
N GLY A 236 3.71 7.18 -10.65
CA GLY A 236 2.53 6.35 -10.55
C GLY A 236 1.25 7.13 -10.80
N ILE A 237 0.22 6.39 -11.20
CA ILE A 237 -1.14 6.86 -11.40
C ILE A 237 -2.12 5.89 -10.74
N ASP A 238 -3.10 6.45 -10.04
CA ASP A 238 -4.34 5.78 -9.65
C ASP A 238 -5.50 6.50 -10.33
N LEU A 239 -6.32 5.75 -11.06
CA LEU A 239 -7.40 6.29 -11.87
C LEU A 239 -8.65 5.42 -11.71
N LEU A 240 -9.77 6.04 -11.35
CA LEU A 240 -11.10 5.46 -11.42
C LEU A 240 -11.95 6.26 -12.39
N LEU A 241 -12.34 5.65 -13.51
CA LEU A 241 -13.35 6.17 -14.42
C LEU A 241 -14.73 5.59 -14.03
N GLY A 242 -15.70 6.47 -13.78
CA GLY A 242 -16.98 6.12 -13.16
C GLY A 242 -16.93 6.31 -11.64
N ASN A 243 -17.77 5.58 -10.90
CA ASN A 243 -17.76 5.63 -9.44
C ASN A 243 -18.01 4.25 -8.81
N ARG A 244 -17.89 4.17 -7.48
CA ARG A 244 -18.00 2.92 -6.69
C ARG A 244 -19.37 2.23 -6.77
N TYR A 245 -20.41 2.95 -7.20
CA TYR A 245 -21.79 2.49 -7.24
C TYR A 245 -22.29 2.20 -8.65
N THR A 246 -21.42 2.37 -9.66
CA THR A 246 -21.73 2.13 -11.06
C THR A 246 -20.70 1.21 -11.70
N GLN A 247 -20.94 0.87 -12.96
CA GLN A 247 -19.90 0.27 -13.78
C GLN A 247 -18.75 1.28 -13.90
N SER A 248 -17.53 0.81 -13.64
CA SER A 248 -16.35 1.66 -13.59
C SER A 248 -15.11 0.93 -14.11
N MET A 249 -14.03 1.66 -14.36
CA MET A 249 -12.74 1.11 -14.72
C MET A 249 -11.69 1.70 -13.80
N PHE A 250 -11.03 0.83 -13.04
CA PHE A 250 -9.88 1.20 -12.22
C PHE A 250 -8.59 0.88 -12.97
N ILE A 251 -7.64 1.81 -12.93
CA ILE A 251 -6.30 1.66 -13.50
C ILE A 251 -5.32 2.14 -12.44
N GLN A 252 -4.33 1.32 -12.16
CA GLN A 252 -3.18 1.69 -11.35
C GLN A 252 -1.93 1.32 -12.13
N ALA A 253 -1.02 2.27 -12.35
CA ALA A 253 0.16 2.01 -13.16
C ALA A 253 1.33 2.88 -12.75
N GLY A 254 2.54 2.49 -13.11
CA GLY A 254 3.73 3.30 -12.93
C GLY A 254 5.00 2.47 -13.01
N PHE A 255 6.09 3.08 -12.61
CA PHE A 255 7.38 2.43 -12.47
C PHE A 255 8.16 3.05 -11.33
N ASP A 256 9.02 2.27 -10.71
CA ASP A 256 9.94 2.69 -9.67
C ASP A 256 11.40 2.59 -10.14
N ASN A 257 12.25 3.38 -9.51
CA ASN A 257 13.71 3.26 -9.59
C ASN A 257 14.33 3.20 -10.99
N LEU A 258 13.73 3.83 -12.01
CA LEU A 258 14.26 3.81 -13.37
C LEU A 258 15.56 4.62 -13.45
N PRO A 259 16.72 3.99 -13.71
CA PRO A 259 18.00 4.67 -13.67
C PRO A 259 18.27 5.49 -14.95
N VAL A 260 18.54 6.77 -14.78
CA VAL A 260 18.96 7.70 -15.84
C VAL A 260 20.40 8.12 -15.58
N LYS A 261 21.32 7.64 -16.42
CA LYS A 261 22.76 7.95 -16.32
C LYS A 261 23.13 9.12 -17.22
N ALA A 262 24.15 9.88 -16.82
CA ALA A 262 24.74 10.89 -17.68
C ALA A 262 25.52 10.25 -18.85
N GLY A 263 25.06 10.44 -20.10
CA GLY A 263 25.74 9.95 -21.31
C GLY A 263 24.77 9.58 -22.44
N ASN A 264 25.29 9.11 -23.58
CA ASN A 264 24.50 8.59 -24.72
C ASN A 264 23.99 7.15 -24.50
N GLU A 265 24.01 6.65 -23.26
CA GLU A 265 23.44 5.34 -22.95
C GLU A 265 21.91 5.43 -22.99
N LYS A 266 21.26 4.52 -23.71
CA LYS A 266 19.81 4.47 -23.73
C LYS A 266 19.31 4.00 -22.37
N THR A 267 18.43 4.78 -21.74
CA THR A 267 17.63 4.30 -20.62
C THR A 267 16.70 3.21 -21.14
N GLU A 268 16.91 1.96 -20.68
CA GLU A 268 16.01 0.85 -20.95
C GLU A 268 15.11 0.65 -19.73
N ILE A 269 13.80 0.71 -19.96
CA ILE A 269 12.80 0.36 -18.93
C ILE A 269 12.66 -1.15 -18.95
N ARG A 270 13.03 -1.81 -17.85
CA ARG A 270 12.81 -3.26 -17.74
C ARG A 270 11.35 -3.51 -17.41
N SER A 271 10.87 -4.69 -17.79
CA SER A 271 9.51 -5.10 -17.50
C SER A 271 9.26 -5.31 -16.01
N ASP A 272 10.29 -5.77 -15.30
CA ASP A 272 10.31 -5.92 -13.84
C ASP A 272 10.07 -4.61 -13.09
N ASP A 273 10.36 -3.46 -13.72
CA ASP A 273 10.21 -2.11 -13.14
C ASP A 273 8.80 -1.54 -13.37
N ILE A 274 7.94 -2.22 -14.15
CA ILE A 274 6.62 -1.70 -14.53
C ILE A 274 5.53 -2.35 -13.68
N TYR A 275 4.79 -1.48 -12.98
CA TYR A 275 3.56 -1.85 -12.30
C TYR A 275 2.35 -1.48 -13.17
N LEU A 276 1.43 -2.41 -13.37
CA LEU A 276 0.18 -2.21 -14.10
C LEU A 276 -0.93 -3.09 -13.54
N ILE A 277 -2.04 -2.46 -13.17
CA ILE A 277 -3.31 -3.07 -12.85
C ILE A 277 -4.39 -2.39 -13.67
N VAL A 278 -5.21 -3.18 -14.35
CA VAL A 278 -6.40 -2.73 -15.07
C VAL A 278 -7.59 -3.55 -14.61
N GLU A 279 -8.62 -2.88 -14.10
CA GLU A 279 -9.77 -3.53 -13.48
C GLU A 279 -11.09 -2.90 -13.94
N PRO A 280 -11.71 -3.41 -15.02
CA PRO A 280 -13.14 -3.21 -15.25
C PRO A 280 -13.97 -3.77 -14.08
N ARG A 281 -14.88 -2.93 -13.58
CA ARG A 281 -15.81 -3.21 -12.48
C ARG A 281 -17.23 -3.20 -13.00
N LEU A 282 -17.90 -4.34 -12.83
CA LEU A 282 -19.30 -4.53 -13.17
C LEU A 282 -20.14 -4.44 -11.90
N TYR A 283 -21.15 -3.58 -11.95
CA TYR A 283 -22.13 -3.41 -10.90
C TYR A 283 -23.48 -3.99 -11.32
N THR A 284 -24.03 -4.89 -10.52
CA THR A 284 -25.40 -5.38 -10.65
C THR A 284 -26.15 -5.19 -9.33
N LYS A 285 -27.47 -5.45 -9.32
CA LYS A 285 -28.29 -5.30 -8.12
C LYS A 285 -27.89 -6.24 -6.96
N ASN A 286 -27.38 -7.43 -7.28
CA ASN A 286 -27.20 -8.50 -6.29
C ASN A 286 -25.73 -8.86 -6.05
N PHE A 287 -24.86 -8.59 -7.02
CA PHE A 287 -23.44 -8.88 -6.94
C PHE A 287 -22.63 -7.85 -7.71
N ARG A 288 -21.34 -7.80 -7.38
CA ARG A 288 -20.33 -7.05 -8.11
C ARG A 288 -19.32 -8.04 -8.68
N ALA A 289 -18.78 -7.72 -9.84
CA ALA A 289 -17.75 -8.51 -10.48
C ALA A 289 -16.60 -7.59 -10.92
N HIS A 290 -15.39 -7.87 -10.47
CA HIS A 290 -14.18 -7.14 -10.82
C HIS A 290 -13.28 -8.11 -11.59
N LEU A 291 -12.88 -7.74 -12.80
CA LEU A 291 -11.92 -8.49 -13.58
C LEU A 291 -10.62 -7.69 -13.60
N THR A 292 -9.62 -8.16 -12.87
CA THR A 292 -8.34 -7.49 -12.70
C THR A 292 -7.29 -8.16 -13.58
N LEU A 293 -6.64 -7.41 -14.46
CA LEU A 293 -5.40 -7.82 -15.12
C LEU A 293 -4.25 -7.15 -14.38
N PHE A 294 -3.19 -7.90 -14.09
CA PHE A 294 -2.05 -7.39 -13.34
C PHE A 294 -0.72 -7.82 -13.95
N SER A 295 0.23 -6.90 -13.90
CA SER A 295 1.67 -7.09 -14.13
C SER A 295 2.36 -6.25 -13.06
N VAL A 296 2.98 -6.87 -12.08
CA VAL A 296 3.54 -6.19 -10.91
C VAL A 296 4.94 -6.73 -10.62
N PRO A 297 5.84 -5.88 -10.09
CA PRO A 297 7.16 -6.34 -9.63
C PRO A 297 7.02 -7.45 -8.58
N LYS A 298 7.98 -8.37 -8.55
CA LYS A 298 7.97 -9.53 -7.64
C LYS A 298 7.85 -9.13 -6.17
N GLU A 299 8.58 -8.09 -5.77
CA GLU A 299 8.56 -7.56 -4.40
C GLU A 299 7.18 -7.03 -3.98
N SER A 300 6.38 -6.55 -4.93
CA SER A 300 5.00 -6.14 -4.69
C SER A 300 4.07 -7.34 -4.63
N ALA A 301 4.27 -8.33 -5.52
CA ALA A 301 3.46 -9.55 -5.55
C ALA A 301 3.51 -10.32 -4.22
N GLU A 302 4.68 -10.41 -3.58
CA GLU A 302 4.87 -11.09 -2.30
C GLU A 302 4.07 -10.46 -1.14
N LYS A 303 3.70 -9.18 -1.24
CA LYS A 303 2.93 -8.46 -0.22
C LYS A 303 1.42 -8.69 -0.36
N PHE A 304 0.95 -9.22 -1.48
CA PHE A 304 -0.48 -9.42 -1.72
C PHE A 304 -1.06 -10.65 -1.04
N ILE A 305 -2.34 -10.55 -0.68
CA ILE A 305 -3.07 -11.64 -0.03
C ILE A 305 -3.59 -12.64 -1.07
N PHE A 306 -3.99 -12.13 -2.24
CA PHE A 306 -4.78 -12.87 -3.23
C PHE A 306 -4.01 -13.30 -4.49
N ILE A 307 -2.83 -12.73 -4.72
CA ILE A 307 -1.94 -13.04 -5.83
C ILE A 307 -0.52 -13.20 -5.24
N ASP A 308 0.30 -14.07 -5.84
CA ASP A 308 1.65 -14.38 -5.31
C ASP A 308 2.68 -14.43 -6.46
N ASP A 309 2.31 -13.92 -7.63
CA ASP A 309 3.04 -14.04 -8.89
C ASP A 309 2.97 -12.69 -9.62
N THR A 310 3.92 -12.45 -10.52
CA THR A 310 4.16 -11.15 -11.16
C THR A 310 3.12 -10.79 -12.22
N PHE A 311 2.54 -11.77 -12.92
CA PHE A 311 1.64 -11.50 -14.05
C PHE A 311 0.43 -12.43 -14.08
N GLY A 312 -0.74 -11.88 -14.44
CA GLY A 312 -1.95 -12.68 -14.54
C GLY A 312 -3.26 -11.93 -14.59
N ALA A 313 -4.32 -12.65 -14.25
CA ALA A 313 -5.68 -12.16 -14.18
C ALA A 313 -6.40 -12.69 -12.94
N ASN A 314 -7.24 -11.87 -12.32
CA ASN A 314 -8.10 -12.25 -11.22
C ASN A 314 -9.56 -11.87 -11.52
N LEU A 315 -10.48 -12.79 -11.29
CA LEU A 315 -11.92 -12.52 -11.26
C LEU A 315 -12.41 -12.56 -9.82
N THR A 316 -12.88 -11.41 -9.32
CA THR A 316 -13.56 -11.33 -8.02
C THR A 316 -15.05 -11.19 -8.24
N ILE A 317 -15.85 -12.08 -7.65
CA ILE A 317 -17.31 -11.95 -7.59
C ILE A 317 -17.73 -11.94 -6.13
N PHE A 318 -18.53 -10.94 -5.74
CA PHE A 318 -18.95 -10.79 -4.35
C PHE A 318 -20.31 -10.11 -4.22
N THR A 319 -20.98 -10.38 -3.09
CA THR A 319 -22.24 -9.74 -2.72
C THR A 319 -21.94 -8.52 -1.86
N ASP A 320 -22.51 -7.36 -2.19
CA ASP A 320 -22.40 -6.16 -1.35
C ASP A 320 -23.59 -5.99 -0.38
N ARG A 321 -24.58 -6.89 -0.42
CA ARG A 321 -25.89 -6.77 0.24
C ARG A 321 -26.49 -8.11 0.70
N LEU A 322 -25.69 -9.02 1.25
CA LEU A 322 -26.26 -10.24 1.85
C LEU A 322 -26.76 -9.92 3.27
N TYR A 323 -28.05 -9.60 3.38
CA TYR A 323 -28.69 -9.34 4.67
C TYR A 323 -29.11 -10.65 5.34
N ILE A 324 -28.45 -11.01 6.45
CA ILE A 324 -28.92 -12.08 7.33
C ILE A 324 -29.34 -11.44 8.66
N ARG A 325 -30.66 -11.42 8.89
CA ARG A 325 -31.29 -10.70 10.02
C ARG A 325 -31.00 -9.20 9.93
N ASN A 326 -30.16 -8.67 10.83
CA ASN A 326 -29.87 -7.24 10.98
C ASN A 326 -28.38 -6.94 10.72
N THR A 327 -27.69 -7.82 10.00
CA THR A 327 -26.25 -7.76 9.80
C THR A 327 -25.93 -7.98 8.33
N ASP A 328 -25.06 -7.13 7.79
CA ASP A 328 -24.68 -7.12 6.38
C ASP A 328 -23.44 -7.99 6.20
N PHE A 329 -23.58 -9.08 5.47
CA PHE A 329 -22.47 -9.98 5.16
C PHE A 329 -21.95 -9.70 3.76
N THR A 330 -20.62 -9.74 3.61
CA THR A 330 -19.99 -9.80 2.29
C THR A 330 -19.43 -11.20 2.10
N PHE A 331 -19.96 -11.93 1.14
CA PHE A 331 -19.41 -13.19 0.67
C PHE A 331 -18.93 -13.02 -0.76
N GLY A 332 -17.79 -13.61 -1.08
CA GLY A 332 -17.27 -13.61 -2.43
C GLY A 332 -16.19 -14.65 -2.65
N PHE A 333 -15.65 -14.66 -3.86
CA PHE A 333 -14.49 -15.48 -4.20
C PHE A 333 -13.60 -14.75 -5.19
N HIS A 334 -12.30 -14.92 -5.00
CA HIS A 334 -11.29 -14.61 -6.00
C HIS A 334 -10.97 -15.88 -6.80
N THR A 335 -10.86 -15.74 -8.12
CA THR A 335 -10.29 -16.77 -9.00
C THR A 335 -9.12 -16.14 -9.74
N THR A 336 -7.91 -16.53 -9.35
CA THR A 336 -6.66 -15.98 -9.87
C THR A 336 -6.01 -16.98 -10.82
N LEU A 337 -5.65 -16.52 -12.01
CA LEU A 337 -4.72 -17.19 -12.91
C LEU A 337 -3.43 -16.37 -12.94
N SER A 338 -2.30 -17.02 -12.66
CA SER A 338 -1.00 -16.37 -12.61
C SER A 338 0.06 -17.14 -13.38
N PHE A 339 1.03 -16.42 -13.91
CA PHE A 339 2.22 -16.94 -14.58
C PHE A 339 3.46 -16.43 -13.84
N PRO A 340 4.21 -17.31 -13.15
CA PRO A 340 5.43 -16.93 -12.44
C PRO A 340 6.50 -16.40 -13.41
N ASP A 341 7.27 -15.40 -12.98
CA ASP A 341 8.40 -14.82 -13.74
C ASP A 341 8.03 -14.36 -15.16
N ARG A 342 6.76 -13.98 -15.37
CA ARG A 342 6.24 -13.38 -16.62
C ARG A 342 5.83 -11.94 -16.40
N ASP A 343 5.68 -11.23 -17.50
CA ASP A 343 5.27 -9.83 -17.52
C ASP A 343 4.33 -9.50 -18.72
N PHE A 344 3.89 -8.25 -18.81
CA PHE A 344 2.96 -7.83 -19.86
C PHE A 344 3.54 -7.88 -21.29
N TYR A 345 4.86 -7.88 -21.48
CA TYR A 345 5.47 -8.04 -22.82
C TYR A 345 5.30 -9.47 -23.35
N ASP A 346 5.18 -10.47 -22.48
CA ASP A 346 4.93 -11.86 -22.85
C ASP A 346 3.55 -12.07 -23.51
N LEU A 347 2.63 -11.11 -23.38
CA LEU A 347 1.37 -11.10 -24.13
C LEU A 347 1.57 -11.14 -25.65
N LYS A 348 2.71 -10.65 -26.16
CA LYS A 348 3.08 -10.77 -27.58
C LYS A 348 3.17 -12.23 -28.03
N ARG A 349 3.42 -13.15 -27.10
CA ARG A 349 3.58 -14.60 -27.31
C ARG A 349 2.51 -15.39 -26.54
N ILE A 350 1.27 -14.90 -26.52
CA ILE A 350 0.16 -15.52 -25.78
C ILE A 350 -0.09 -17.01 -26.08
N LYS A 351 0.36 -17.51 -27.24
CA LYS A 351 0.28 -18.94 -27.57
C LYS A 351 1.27 -19.78 -26.76
N GLU A 352 2.45 -19.24 -26.47
CA GLU A 352 3.51 -19.89 -25.68
C GLU A 352 3.15 -19.93 -24.20
N LEU A 353 2.40 -18.92 -23.70
CA LEU A 353 1.89 -18.89 -22.31
C LEU A 353 0.99 -20.08 -21.95
N LYS A 354 0.41 -20.78 -22.93
CA LYS A 354 -0.43 -21.96 -22.66
C LYS A 354 0.37 -23.20 -22.29
N ASP A 355 1.62 -23.25 -22.73
CA ASP A 355 2.52 -24.39 -22.53
C ASP A 355 3.42 -24.17 -21.29
N ASP A 356 3.35 -22.99 -20.68
CA ASP A 356 4.11 -22.60 -19.49
C ASP A 356 3.50 -23.12 -18.18
N ASP A 357 4.31 -23.12 -17.12
CA ASP A 357 3.83 -23.32 -15.76
C ASP A 357 2.94 -22.15 -15.34
N TYR A 358 1.67 -22.43 -15.07
CA TYR A 358 0.72 -21.46 -14.53
C TYR A 358 0.21 -21.91 -13.17
N THR A 359 -0.36 -20.98 -12.39
CA THR A 359 -1.03 -21.28 -11.13
C THR A 359 -2.48 -20.79 -11.21
N ILE A 360 -3.43 -21.66 -10.84
CA ILE A 360 -4.83 -21.26 -10.63
C ILE A 360 -5.15 -21.36 -9.15
N LYS A 361 -5.66 -20.28 -8.57
CA LYS A 361 -6.09 -20.20 -7.17
C LYS A 361 -7.55 -19.83 -7.09
N VAL A 362 -8.24 -20.44 -6.13
CA VAL A 362 -9.59 -20.05 -5.74
C VAL A 362 -9.56 -19.68 -4.27
N SER A 363 -10.03 -18.47 -3.95
CA SER A 363 -10.04 -17.94 -2.59
C SER A 363 -11.44 -17.42 -2.24
N PRO A 364 -12.37 -18.29 -1.81
CA PRO A 364 -13.58 -17.84 -1.13
C PRO A 364 -13.22 -17.00 0.11
N PHE A 365 -13.97 -15.93 0.32
CA PHE A 365 -13.82 -15.06 1.47
C PHE A 365 -15.17 -14.65 2.05
N LEU A 366 -15.15 -14.35 3.34
CA LEU A 366 -16.29 -13.85 4.08
C LEU A 366 -15.83 -12.64 4.91
N SER A 367 -16.59 -11.54 4.86
CA SER A 367 -16.44 -10.41 5.76
C SER A 367 -17.72 -10.21 6.56
N VAL A 368 -17.58 -10.18 7.88
CA VAL A 368 -18.67 -10.08 8.84
C VAL A 368 -18.43 -8.88 9.76
N PRO A 369 -19.34 -7.91 9.83
CA PRO A 369 -19.25 -6.87 10.83
C PRO A 369 -19.57 -7.45 12.21
N ILE A 370 -18.64 -7.29 13.14
CA ILE A 370 -18.74 -7.78 14.52
C ILE A 370 -18.35 -6.63 15.44
N MET A 371 -19.25 -6.23 16.33
CA MET A 371 -19.07 -5.10 17.26
C MET A 371 -18.67 -3.80 16.52
N THR A 372 -17.50 -3.25 16.81
CA THR A 372 -16.93 -2.02 16.21
C THR A 372 -16.02 -2.31 15.02
N GLY A 373 -15.98 -3.56 14.54
CA GLY A 373 -15.04 -4.00 13.52
C GLY A 373 -15.61 -4.95 12.48
N THR A 374 -14.72 -5.46 11.64
CA THR A 374 -15.01 -6.45 10.60
C THR A 374 -14.06 -7.63 10.75
N LEU A 375 -14.63 -8.83 10.90
CA LEU A 375 -13.90 -10.09 10.80
C LEU A 375 -13.90 -10.54 9.33
N LYS A 376 -12.70 -10.75 8.78
CA LYS A 376 -12.46 -11.28 7.44
C LYS A 376 -11.86 -12.68 7.55
N THR A 377 -12.36 -13.61 6.76
CA THR A 377 -11.79 -14.95 6.62
C THR A 377 -11.65 -15.29 5.15
N MET A 378 -10.59 -16.02 4.81
CA MET A 378 -10.34 -16.51 3.45
C MET A 378 -9.67 -17.87 3.52
N LEU A 379 -10.16 -18.80 2.70
CA LEU A 379 -9.47 -20.05 2.42
C LEU A 379 -9.02 -20.03 0.97
N GLN A 380 -7.71 -19.97 0.73
CA GLN A 380 -7.13 -20.03 -0.60
C GLN A 380 -6.68 -21.46 -0.91
N VAL A 381 -6.99 -21.92 -2.13
CA VAL A 381 -6.64 -23.25 -2.63
C VAL A 381 -6.00 -23.14 -4.01
N LYS A 382 -4.77 -23.66 -4.17
CA LYS A 382 -4.08 -23.81 -5.46
C LYS A 382 -4.60 -25.07 -6.18
N ILE A 383 -5.47 -24.91 -7.20
CA ILE A 383 -6.23 -26.03 -7.77
C ILE A 383 -5.50 -26.87 -8.83
N ASN A 384 -4.50 -26.30 -9.51
CA ASN A 384 -3.79 -26.97 -10.60
C ASN A 384 -2.45 -27.61 -10.18
N LYS A 385 -2.07 -27.49 -8.90
CA LYS A 385 -0.83 -28.04 -8.33
C LYS A 385 -1.07 -29.20 -7.33
N PHE A 386 -2.27 -29.79 -7.33
CA PHE A 386 -2.59 -30.95 -6.48
C PHE A 386 -1.76 -32.19 -6.86
N ARG A 387 -0.71 -32.44 -6.08
CA ARG A 387 0.01 -33.73 -6.07
C ARG A 387 -0.48 -34.56 -4.90
N LYS A 388 -0.81 -35.85 -5.13
CA LYS A 388 -1.38 -36.76 -4.11
C LYS A 388 -0.56 -36.82 -2.81
N SER A 389 0.74 -36.58 -2.86
CA SER A 389 1.64 -36.62 -1.70
C SER A 389 1.86 -35.30 -0.97
N ARG A 390 1.43 -34.15 -1.53
CA ARG A 390 1.71 -32.79 -0.99
C ARG A 390 0.50 -31.85 -1.15
N TRP A 391 -0.70 -32.36 -0.91
CA TRP A 391 -1.93 -31.60 -1.11
C TRP A 391 -2.09 -30.47 -0.07
N GLN A 392 -1.52 -30.65 1.13
CA GLN A 392 -1.59 -29.69 2.23
C GLN A 392 -0.88 -28.37 1.91
N ASP A 393 0.20 -28.42 1.11
CA ASP A 393 0.97 -27.25 0.67
C ASP A 393 0.19 -26.34 -0.28
N GLN A 394 -1.02 -26.76 -0.69
CA GLN A 394 -1.88 -26.01 -1.61
C GLN A 394 -2.92 -25.14 -0.89
N PHE A 395 -2.95 -25.15 0.44
CA PHE A 395 -3.93 -24.43 1.26
C PHE A 395 -3.29 -23.27 2.02
N LYS A 396 -3.97 -22.14 2.03
CA LYS A 396 -3.67 -20.99 2.90
C LYS A 396 -4.95 -20.51 3.55
N LEU A 397 -4.95 -20.42 4.87
CA LEU A 397 -6.06 -19.88 5.64
C LEU A 397 -5.63 -18.53 6.23
N SER A 398 -6.37 -17.49 5.90
CA SER A 398 -6.16 -16.15 6.46
C SER A 398 -7.39 -15.73 7.26
N ILE A 399 -7.15 -15.22 8.47
CA ILE A 399 -8.18 -14.67 9.35
C ILE A 399 -7.70 -13.29 9.79
N GLY A 400 -8.51 -12.26 9.61
CA GLY A 400 -8.20 -10.90 10.02
C GLY A 400 -9.37 -10.24 10.75
N TYR A 401 -9.09 -9.45 11.77
CA TYR A 401 -10.09 -8.61 12.43
C TYR A 401 -9.59 -7.17 12.45
N LYS A 402 -10.41 -6.23 11.96
CA LYS A 402 -10.13 -4.79 11.92
C LYS A 402 -11.24 -4.05 12.64
N SER A 403 -10.92 -3.39 13.75
CA SER A 403 -11.85 -2.55 14.53
C SER A 403 -11.57 -1.07 14.30
N GLN A 404 -12.63 -0.27 14.26
CA GLN A 404 -12.54 1.18 14.44
C GLN A 404 -12.44 1.49 15.94
N ILE A 405 -11.67 2.53 16.30
CA ILE A 405 -11.42 3.00 17.66
C ILE A 405 -11.65 4.51 17.72
#